data_AF-A0A2R5G773-F1
#
_entry.id   AF-A0A2R5G773-F1
#
_cell.length_a   1.000
_cell.length_b   1.000
_cell.length_c   1.000
_cell.angle_alpha   90.00
_cell.angle_beta   90.00
_cell.angle_gamma   90.00
#
_symmetry.space_group_name_H-M   'P 1'
#
loop_
_entity.id
_entity.type
_entity.pdbx_description
1 polymer ?
#
loop_
_entity_poly.entity_id
_entity_poly.type
_entity_poly.pdbx_seq_one_letter_code
_entity_poly.pdbx_strand_id
1 'polypeptide(L)'
;MASGNAASCTDKMCAKLSMTPPGTEFRYANAKHAREHWFVKLGLLLSCLPLLLTMLGVQTVTGGVWSPAGSELSAISTMPESSIDDSTRVPRKWMRRKRVSNPAGCALAPVEGERMLKYVRVVGERNSGVDGVVDLLSKLFPNVTVGSGFVRTKYWFQDERELDPEIDLEEVLVVVVLRNPYDWTLLMQRNPIFAPAHRIKHDWRRFVSRLWTTKTSITDKELSSTPGAKCQAKYQAGEVRPCRQSRTSFLGSETRSRYMDPVYETNPVTHLPLRNVLELRKFKMLNYANMTQWVPHISYLKLEALDTLEGVAQVQSVLSRAYNLDSCDTADGGTHAYVDPQSKLLASTRAQMTAQYRDYLTCNIFWSVESAVFGYSAAELYTSDLCSKSPYNVAFNGHTPLP
;
A
#
# COMPACT_ATOMS: atom_id res chain seq x y z
N MET A 1 -2.19 -40.06 -63.43
CA MET A 1 -0.72 -40.33 -63.46
C MET A 1 -0.04 -38.97 -63.44
N ALA A 2 0.36 -38.50 -62.23
CA ALA A 2 1.77 -38.31 -61.78
C ALA A 2 2.48 -37.21 -62.60
N SER A 3 3.12 -36.16 -62.07
CA SER A 3 3.74 -35.79 -60.77
C SER A 3 3.91 -34.25 -60.82
N GLY A 4 3.96 -33.42 -59.78
CA GLY A 4 4.54 -33.54 -58.44
C GLY A 4 5.84 -32.71 -58.39
N ASN A 5 5.81 -31.52 -57.79
CA ASN A 5 7.04 -30.83 -57.32
C ASN A 5 6.72 -29.96 -56.10
N ALA A 6 7.36 -30.33 -54.98
CA ALA A 6 7.35 -29.65 -53.70
C ALA A 6 8.69 -28.94 -53.48
N ALA A 7 8.67 -27.74 -52.91
CA ALA A 7 9.87 -27.02 -52.48
C ALA A 7 9.95 -27.04 -50.95
N SER A 8 11.10 -27.48 -50.44
CA SER A 8 11.47 -27.61 -49.03
C SER A 8 12.44 -26.49 -48.64
N CYS A 9 12.17 -25.82 -47.52
CA CYS A 9 13.08 -24.89 -46.84
C CYS A 9 14.09 -25.68 -46.00
N THR A 10 15.37 -25.31 -46.07
CA THR A 10 16.40 -25.81 -45.16
C THR A 10 17.01 -24.70 -44.33
N ASP A 11 17.15 -25.00 -43.04
CA ASP A 11 17.85 -24.28 -42.00
C ASP A 11 19.33 -24.05 -42.30
N LYS A 12 19.85 -22.90 -41.86
CA LYS A 12 21.22 -22.71 -41.35
C LYS A 12 21.39 -21.27 -40.86
N MET A 13 21.54 -21.08 -39.54
CA MET A 13 22.65 -20.29 -38.96
C MET A 13 22.54 -20.23 -37.43
N CYS A 14 23.44 -20.98 -36.78
CA CYS A 14 23.85 -20.78 -35.39
C CYS A 14 25.38 -20.83 -35.38
N ALA A 15 26.05 -19.72 -35.09
CA ALA A 15 27.42 -19.70 -34.59
C ALA A 15 27.73 -18.35 -33.88
N LYS A 16 28.26 -18.49 -32.66
CA LYS A 16 28.73 -17.48 -31.71
C LYS A 16 30.03 -16.79 -32.16
N LEU A 17 30.31 -15.60 -31.60
CA LEU A 17 31.52 -15.22 -30.81
C LEU A 17 31.56 -13.67 -30.71
N SER A 18 31.33 -13.09 -29.53
CA SER A 18 32.33 -12.73 -28.49
C SER A 18 33.20 -11.53 -28.86
N MET A 19 32.93 -10.36 -28.26
CA MET A 19 33.95 -9.42 -27.76
C MET A 19 33.34 -8.52 -26.66
N THR A 20 33.86 -8.63 -25.43
CA THR A 20 33.71 -7.64 -24.34
C THR A 20 35.07 -7.01 -24.06
N PRO A 21 35.15 -5.70 -23.77
CA PRO A 21 36.35 -5.09 -23.20
C PRO A 21 36.26 -4.98 -21.67
N PRO A 22 37.41 -4.80 -20.96
CA PRO A 22 37.51 -5.00 -19.53
C PRO A 22 37.44 -3.72 -18.69
N GLY A 23 37.11 -3.89 -17.41
CA GLY A 23 37.65 -3.08 -16.32
C GLY A 23 36.68 -2.12 -15.64
N THR A 24 36.21 -2.49 -14.43
CA THR A 24 36.54 -1.78 -13.18
C THR A 24 35.88 -2.49 -12.00
N GLU A 25 36.67 -3.13 -11.14
CA GLU A 25 36.23 -3.67 -9.85
C GLU A 25 36.11 -2.53 -8.83
N PHE A 26 34.91 -2.34 -8.27
CA PHE A 26 34.73 -1.63 -7.00
C PHE A 26 34.49 -2.68 -5.91
N ARG A 27 35.47 -2.87 -5.02
CA ARG A 27 35.30 -3.58 -3.76
C ARG A 27 34.70 -2.61 -2.74
N TYR A 28 33.49 -2.88 -2.28
CA TYR A 28 32.99 -2.36 -1.01
C TYR A 28 32.99 -3.48 0.03
N ALA A 29 33.75 -3.26 1.09
CA ALA A 29 33.82 -4.11 2.26
C ALA A 29 32.54 -3.96 3.11
N ASN A 30 31.88 -5.06 3.41
CA ASN A 30 30.79 -5.12 4.38
C ASN A 30 31.37 -5.33 5.78
N ALA A 31 31.25 -4.32 6.65
CA ALA A 31 31.48 -4.43 8.09
C ALA A 31 30.28 -3.85 8.84
N LYS A 32 29.18 -4.62 8.92
CA LYS A 32 28.09 -4.38 9.88
C LYS A 32 27.26 -5.66 10.08
N HIS A 33 27.86 -6.66 10.74
CA HIS A 33 27.19 -7.93 11.04
C HIS A 33 27.60 -8.48 12.43
N ALA A 34 27.48 -7.66 13.48
CA ALA A 34 27.84 -8.08 14.83
C ALA A 34 26.91 -7.59 15.96
N ARG A 35 25.77 -6.96 15.66
CA ARG A 35 24.82 -6.50 16.71
C ARG A 35 23.47 -7.20 16.76
N GLU A 36 23.19 -8.15 15.86
CA GLU A 36 21.85 -8.77 15.77
C GLU A 36 21.77 -10.17 16.43
N HIS A 37 22.88 -10.76 16.87
CA HIS A 37 22.88 -12.13 17.42
C HIS A 37 22.48 -12.26 18.90
N TRP A 38 22.34 -11.15 19.65
CA TRP A 38 22.01 -11.20 21.08
C TRP A 38 20.51 -11.32 21.39
N PHE A 39 19.62 -10.80 20.54
CA PHE A 39 18.17 -10.81 20.80
C PHE A 39 17.50 -12.15 20.45
N VAL A 40 18.06 -12.93 19.53
CA VAL A 40 17.50 -14.22 19.09
C VAL A 40 17.62 -15.32 20.15
N LYS A 41 18.64 -15.27 21.02
CA LYS A 41 18.83 -16.27 22.08
C LYS A 41 17.89 -16.10 23.28
N LEU A 42 17.40 -14.90 23.56
CA LEU A 42 16.50 -14.65 24.69
C LEU A 42 15.05 -15.05 24.39
N GLY A 43 14.61 -14.89 23.14
CA GLY A 43 13.26 -15.30 22.69
C GLY A 43 13.04 -16.82 22.72
N LEU A 44 14.06 -17.61 22.39
CA LEU A 44 14.00 -19.08 22.40
C LEU A 44 13.94 -19.66 23.82
N LEU A 45 14.48 -18.96 24.82
CA LEU A 45 14.40 -19.38 26.23
C LEU A 45 13.03 -19.08 26.85
N LEU A 46 12.34 -18.04 26.41
CA LEU A 46 11.03 -17.66 26.93
C LEU A 46 9.88 -18.48 26.32
N SER A 47 10.00 -18.97 25.08
CA SER A 47 8.96 -19.80 24.45
C SER A 47 8.92 -21.25 24.95
N CYS A 48 9.98 -21.76 25.55
CA CYS A 48 10.02 -23.11 26.15
C CYS A 48 9.63 -23.13 27.63
N LEU A 49 9.55 -21.96 28.29
CA LEU A 49 9.23 -21.84 29.72
C LEU A 49 7.86 -22.43 30.11
N PRO A 50 6.78 -22.28 29.31
CA PRO A 50 5.47 -22.85 29.67
C PRO A 50 5.44 -24.39 29.64
N LEU A 51 6.23 -25.00 28.74
CA LEU A 51 6.38 -26.45 28.60
C LEU A 51 7.28 -27.05 29.68
N LEU A 52 8.28 -26.31 30.15
CA LEU A 52 9.13 -26.74 31.26
C LEU A 52 8.41 -26.63 32.62
N LEU A 53 7.58 -25.59 32.82
CA LEU A 53 6.84 -25.38 34.07
C LEU A 53 5.70 -26.39 34.26
N THR A 54 5.09 -26.86 33.17
CA THR A 54 4.06 -27.91 33.21
C THR A 54 4.64 -29.29 33.50
N MET A 55 5.86 -29.58 33.04
CA MET A 55 6.57 -30.83 33.34
C MET A 55 7.05 -30.93 34.79
N LEU A 56 7.22 -29.79 35.49
CA LEU A 56 7.76 -29.75 36.85
C LEU A 56 6.69 -29.68 37.96
N GLY A 57 5.40 -29.73 37.62
CA GLY A 57 4.31 -29.82 38.61
C GLY A 57 4.26 -28.65 39.60
N VAL A 58 4.74 -27.48 39.23
CA VAL A 58 4.79 -26.32 40.12
C VAL A 58 3.45 -25.58 40.07
N GLN A 59 2.66 -25.68 41.15
CA GLN A 59 1.50 -24.82 41.35
C GLN A 59 1.96 -23.40 41.70
N THR A 60 1.52 -22.40 40.94
CA THR A 60 1.81 -20.99 41.22
C THR A 60 0.88 -20.47 42.31
N VAL A 61 1.47 -20.08 43.44
CA VAL A 61 0.83 -19.30 44.51
C VAL A 61 0.76 -17.84 44.06
N THR A 62 -0.43 -17.24 44.17
CA THR A 62 -0.65 -15.81 43.94
C THR A 62 -0.19 -14.98 45.13
N GLY A 63 0.54 -13.90 44.86
CA GLY A 63 0.77 -12.83 45.83
C GLY A 63 2.11 -12.13 45.69
N GLY A 64 2.10 -10.80 45.69
CA GLY A 64 3.29 -10.00 45.99
C GLY A 64 3.50 -8.79 45.10
N VAL A 65 2.91 -7.67 45.52
CA VAL A 65 3.28 -6.31 45.14
C VAL A 65 4.76 -6.07 45.45
N TRP A 66 5.55 -5.54 44.51
CA TRP A 66 6.83 -4.90 44.79
C TRP A 66 7.13 -3.78 43.79
N SER A 67 7.30 -2.57 44.31
CA SER A 67 7.89 -1.42 43.61
C SER A 67 9.40 -1.41 43.81
N PRO A 68 10.16 -0.79 42.90
CA PRO A 68 11.31 -0.03 43.32
C PRO A 68 11.31 1.40 42.77
N ALA A 69 11.76 2.28 43.66
CA ALA A 69 11.98 3.69 43.46
C ALA A 69 13.20 3.98 42.56
N GLY A 70 13.13 5.13 41.88
CA GLY A 70 14.16 6.17 41.92
C GLY A 70 15.52 5.90 41.25
N SER A 71 15.81 6.65 40.19
CA SER A 71 17.05 7.45 40.15
C SER A 71 16.91 8.60 39.14
N GLU A 72 17.19 9.79 39.67
CA GLU A 72 17.51 11.01 38.94
C GLU A 72 18.77 10.80 38.09
N LEU A 73 18.86 11.48 36.94
CA LEU A 73 20.05 12.26 36.58
C LEU A 73 19.72 13.21 35.42
N SER A 74 20.07 14.47 35.68
CA SER A 74 20.01 15.67 34.88
C SER A 74 21.06 15.71 33.78
N ALA A 75 20.77 16.38 32.66
CA ALA A 75 21.53 17.56 32.20
C ALA A 75 21.08 17.98 30.80
N ILE A 76 20.66 19.24 30.74
CA ILE A 76 20.31 20.04 29.57
C ILE A 76 21.60 20.41 28.83
N SER A 77 21.61 20.23 27.50
CA SER A 77 22.57 20.90 26.61
C SER A 77 21.83 21.46 25.40
N THR A 78 21.57 22.76 25.45
CA THR A 78 20.97 23.58 24.40
C THR A 78 22.01 23.95 23.35
N MET A 79 21.71 23.64 22.08
CA MET A 79 22.40 24.14 20.90
C MET A 79 21.38 24.85 19.99
N PRO A 80 21.81 25.85 19.19
CA PRO A 80 20.97 26.97 18.79
C PRO A 80 20.01 26.66 17.63
N GLU A 81 18.82 27.26 17.71
CA GLU A 81 17.80 27.36 16.66
C GLU A 81 18.36 28.01 15.39
N SER A 82 18.66 27.21 14.38
CA SER A 82 18.80 27.68 12.99
C SER A 82 17.47 27.50 12.26
N SER A 83 16.79 28.63 12.03
CA SER A 83 15.76 28.90 11.01
C SER A 83 15.13 27.68 10.33
N ILE A 84 14.06 27.16 10.92
CA ILE A 84 13.19 26.15 10.31
C ILE A 84 12.32 26.84 9.24
N ASP A 85 12.47 26.37 8.01
CA ASP A 85 11.67 26.74 6.84
C ASP A 85 10.20 26.29 7.03
N ASP A 86 9.31 27.27 7.20
CA ASP A 86 7.85 27.15 7.45
C ASP A 86 7.06 26.58 6.24
N SER A 87 7.75 26.11 5.20
CA SER A 87 7.15 25.44 4.03
C SER A 87 6.78 23.97 4.26
N THR A 88 7.08 23.41 5.44
CA THR A 88 6.75 22.01 5.81
C THR A 88 5.48 21.86 6.66
N ARG A 89 4.83 22.97 7.06
CA ARG A 89 3.51 22.87 7.72
C ARG A 89 2.48 22.32 6.73
N VAL A 90 2.11 21.06 6.94
CA VAL A 90 0.91 20.46 6.36
C VAL A 90 -0.24 21.45 6.60
N PRO A 91 -1.04 21.80 5.57
CA PRO A 91 -2.12 22.74 5.78
C PRO A 91 -3.07 22.20 6.86
N ARG A 92 -3.18 22.87 8.02
CA ARG A 92 -4.25 22.65 9.02
C ARG A 92 -5.67 22.71 8.40
N LYS A 93 -5.78 23.08 7.12
CA LYS A 93 -6.99 23.07 6.29
C LYS A 93 -7.64 21.69 6.09
N TRP A 94 -6.95 20.57 6.34
CA TRP A 94 -7.56 19.24 6.19
C TRP A 94 -8.62 18.91 7.25
N MET A 95 -8.71 19.68 8.34
CA MET A 95 -9.71 19.48 9.42
C MET A 95 -10.91 20.43 9.37
N ARG A 96 -11.09 21.24 8.32
CA ARG A 96 -12.26 22.13 8.19
C ARG A 96 -13.30 21.59 7.19
N ARG A 97 -13.83 20.39 7.43
CA ARG A 97 -15.20 20.09 6.99
C ARG A 97 -16.14 20.54 8.11
N LYS A 98 -17.14 21.37 7.78
CA LYS A 98 -18.20 21.75 8.72
C LYS A 98 -18.83 20.47 9.24
N ARG A 99 -18.85 20.30 10.56
CA ARG A 99 -19.59 19.23 11.24
C ARG A 99 -21.04 19.35 10.76
N VAL A 100 -21.50 18.41 9.93
CA VAL A 100 -22.91 18.32 9.57
C VAL A 100 -23.62 17.96 10.86
N SER A 101 -24.64 18.74 11.24
CA SER A 101 -25.43 18.47 12.45
C SER A 101 -26.00 17.06 12.36
N ASN A 102 -25.75 16.23 13.38
CA ASN A 102 -26.20 14.84 13.42
C ASN A 102 -27.72 14.77 13.21
N PRO A 103 -28.23 13.91 12.31
CA PRO A 103 -29.64 13.56 12.30
C PRO A 103 -29.97 12.87 13.64
N ALA A 104 -31.09 13.25 14.25
CA ALA A 104 -31.44 12.97 15.65
C ALA A 104 -31.80 11.50 15.98
N GLY A 105 -31.26 10.51 15.27
CA GLY A 105 -31.73 9.11 15.32
C GLY A 105 -30.71 8.00 15.60
N CYS A 106 -29.41 8.30 15.76
CA CYS A 106 -28.38 7.24 15.77
C CYS A 106 -27.50 7.17 17.03
N ALA A 107 -27.89 7.79 18.14
CA ALA A 107 -27.08 7.80 19.35
C ALA A 107 -27.53 6.69 20.31
N LEU A 108 -26.86 5.54 20.28
CA LEU A 108 -26.80 4.69 21.47
C LEU A 108 -25.82 5.35 22.45
N ALA A 109 -26.16 5.37 23.74
CA ALA A 109 -25.25 5.87 24.75
C ALA A 109 -24.04 4.92 24.82
N PRO A 110 -22.80 5.43 24.79
CA PRO A 110 -21.62 4.58 24.88
C PRO A 110 -21.61 3.84 26.22
N VAL A 111 -21.19 2.57 26.19
CA VAL A 111 -20.96 1.77 27.38
C VAL A 111 -19.80 2.39 28.16
N GLU A 112 -20.02 2.69 29.44
CA GLU A 112 -19.06 3.39 30.28
C GLU A 112 -17.75 2.59 30.39
N GLY A 113 -16.63 3.19 29.93
CA GLY A 113 -15.28 2.61 30.04
C GLY A 113 -14.69 2.03 28.75
N GLU A 114 -15.44 1.89 27.67
CA GLU A 114 -14.87 1.47 26.38
C GLU A 114 -14.25 2.65 25.61
N ARG A 115 -13.00 2.49 25.15
CA ARG A 115 -12.35 3.45 24.26
C ARG A 115 -13.01 3.40 22.89
N MET A 116 -13.73 4.47 22.55
CA MET A 116 -14.36 4.61 21.25
C MET A 116 -13.36 5.11 20.19
N LEU A 117 -13.42 4.49 19.01
CA LEU A 117 -12.73 5.00 17.83
C LEU A 117 -13.31 6.36 17.44
N LYS A 118 -12.42 7.33 17.22
CA LYS A 118 -12.81 8.70 16.81
C LYS A 118 -12.64 8.92 15.32
N TYR A 119 -11.74 8.18 14.69
CA TYR A 119 -11.35 8.37 13.30
C TYR A 119 -11.40 7.09 12.50
N VAL A 120 -11.89 7.21 11.26
CA VAL A 120 -11.73 6.18 10.23
C VAL A 120 -10.89 6.77 9.11
N ARG A 121 -9.75 6.16 8.82
CA ARG A 121 -8.80 6.59 7.79
C ARG A 121 -8.81 5.60 6.64
N VAL A 122 -9.22 6.06 5.47
CA VAL A 122 -9.32 5.22 4.28
C VAL A 122 -8.10 5.41 3.40
N VAL A 123 -7.37 4.33 3.16
CA VAL A 123 -6.20 4.27 2.27
C VAL A 123 -6.44 3.21 1.19
N GLY A 124 -5.64 3.21 0.14
CA GLY A 124 -5.77 2.23 -0.94
C GLY A 124 -4.86 2.57 -2.10
N GLU A 125 -4.77 1.73 -3.11
CA GLU A 125 -3.94 2.06 -4.27
C GLU A 125 -4.52 3.23 -5.09
N ARG A 126 -3.70 3.81 -5.97
CA ARG A 126 -4.21 4.70 -7.04
C ARG A 126 -5.36 3.98 -7.77
N ASN A 127 -6.47 4.66 -8.04
CA ASN A 127 -7.65 4.08 -8.69
C ASN A 127 -8.31 2.90 -7.94
N SER A 128 -8.14 2.76 -6.62
CA SER A 128 -8.87 1.72 -5.86
C SER A 128 -10.31 2.13 -5.49
N GLY A 129 -10.69 3.40 -5.62
CA GLY A 129 -12.03 3.89 -5.25
C GLY A 129 -12.14 4.50 -3.85
N VAL A 130 -11.02 4.82 -3.20
CA VAL A 130 -10.97 5.42 -1.84
C VAL A 130 -11.99 6.52 -1.60
N ASP A 131 -12.16 7.46 -2.54
CA ASP A 131 -13.08 8.59 -2.34
C ASP A 131 -14.54 8.15 -2.21
N GLY A 132 -14.97 7.20 -3.04
CA GLY A 132 -16.31 6.63 -2.93
C GLY A 132 -16.51 5.92 -1.59
N VAL A 133 -15.50 5.19 -1.13
CA VAL A 133 -15.55 4.49 0.18
C VAL A 133 -15.62 5.49 1.34
N VAL A 134 -14.85 6.59 1.29
CA VAL A 134 -14.93 7.65 2.31
C VAL A 134 -16.34 8.22 2.37
N ASP A 135 -16.94 8.54 1.22
CA ASP A 135 -18.28 9.10 1.17
C ASP A 135 -19.34 8.10 1.66
N LEU A 136 -19.17 6.80 1.37
CA LEU A 136 -20.02 5.74 1.89
C LEU A 136 -19.90 5.61 3.42
N LEU A 137 -18.69 5.40 3.93
CA LEU A 137 -18.44 5.20 5.36
C LEU A 137 -18.85 6.43 6.19
N SER A 138 -18.70 7.65 5.66
CA SER A 138 -19.15 8.87 6.33
C SER A 138 -20.67 8.89 6.55
N LYS A 139 -21.44 8.23 5.68
CA LYS A 139 -22.91 8.12 5.80
C LYS A 139 -23.29 6.98 6.74
N LEU A 140 -22.57 5.86 6.67
CA LEU A 140 -22.84 4.69 7.52
C LEU A 140 -22.51 4.96 8.99
N PHE A 141 -21.46 5.75 9.26
CA PHE A 141 -20.93 6.01 10.60
C PHE A 141 -20.75 7.52 10.85
N PRO A 142 -21.83 8.30 10.99
CA PRO A 142 -21.72 9.75 11.14
C PRO A 142 -21.13 10.21 12.47
N ASN A 143 -21.08 9.34 13.48
CA ASN A 143 -20.49 9.65 14.80
C ASN A 143 -18.96 9.60 14.80
N VAL A 144 -18.32 9.07 13.74
CA VAL A 144 -16.85 9.03 13.60
C VAL A 144 -16.38 9.90 12.46
N THR A 145 -15.18 10.48 12.60
CA THR A 145 -14.60 11.31 11.54
C THR A 145 -13.96 10.42 10.49
N VAL A 146 -14.65 10.22 9.38
CA VAL A 146 -14.12 9.49 8.22
C VAL A 146 -13.34 10.43 7.30
N GLY A 147 -12.12 10.04 6.95
CA GLY A 147 -11.27 10.81 6.03
C GLY A 147 -10.38 9.93 5.17
N SER A 148 -9.87 10.50 4.09
CA SER A 148 -8.94 9.82 3.20
C SER A 148 -7.49 10.07 3.60
N GLY A 149 -6.63 9.06 3.47
CA GLY A 149 -5.22 9.15 3.85
C GLY A 149 -5.02 8.89 5.33
N PHE A 150 -3.77 8.62 5.69
CA PHE A 150 -3.40 8.34 7.06
C PHE A 150 -2.12 9.11 7.42
N VAL A 151 -0.96 8.49 7.27
CA VAL A 151 0.32 9.16 7.48
C VAL A 151 0.72 10.00 6.26
N ARG A 152 0.54 9.39 5.08
CA ARG A 152 0.68 10.05 3.78
C ARG A 152 -0.69 10.13 3.09
N THR A 153 -0.74 10.81 1.95
CA THR A 153 -1.94 10.80 1.09
C THR A 153 -2.37 9.36 0.80
N LYS A 154 -3.69 9.14 0.73
CA LYS A 154 -4.37 7.83 0.55
C LYS A 154 -3.75 6.82 -0.40
N TYR A 155 -3.04 7.25 -1.44
CA TYR A 155 -2.47 6.37 -2.47
C TYR A 155 -1.00 6.00 -2.27
N TRP A 156 -0.33 6.60 -1.29
CA TRP A 156 1.11 6.49 -1.03
C TRP A 156 1.45 5.35 -0.08
N PHE A 157 2.71 4.93 -0.08
CA PHE A 157 3.20 3.98 0.92
C PHE A 157 3.03 4.62 2.29
N GLN A 158 2.45 3.89 3.24
CA GLN A 158 2.34 4.32 4.62
C GLN A 158 3.60 3.93 5.37
N ASP A 159 3.98 4.74 6.36
CA ASP A 159 5.28 4.64 7.01
C ASP A 159 5.19 5.26 8.39
N GLU A 160 5.39 4.44 9.42
CA GLU A 160 5.31 4.83 10.83
C GLU A 160 6.23 6.01 11.16
N ARG A 161 7.37 6.16 10.47
CA ARG A 161 8.33 7.24 10.71
C ARG A 161 7.78 8.64 10.44
N GLU A 162 6.68 8.72 9.70
CA GLU A 162 6.02 9.98 9.33
C GLU A 162 4.71 10.21 10.11
N LEU A 163 4.38 9.29 11.04
CA LEU A 163 3.19 9.38 11.89
C LEU A 163 3.26 10.66 12.71
N ASP A 164 2.13 11.36 12.76
CA ASP A 164 2.00 12.56 13.60
C ASP A 164 1.91 12.11 15.07
N PRO A 165 2.80 12.58 15.96
CA PRO A 165 2.80 12.17 17.37
C PRO A 165 1.53 12.58 18.11
N GLU A 166 0.70 13.48 17.55
CA GLU A 166 -0.61 13.85 18.12
C GLU A 166 -1.71 12.83 17.83
N ILE A 167 -1.48 11.85 16.93
CA ILE A 167 -2.46 10.83 16.59
C ILE A 167 -2.35 9.67 17.58
N ASP A 168 -3.40 9.47 18.39
CA ASP A 168 -3.58 8.24 19.16
C ASP A 168 -4.06 7.11 18.23
N LEU A 169 -3.22 6.09 18.05
CA LEU A 169 -3.50 4.97 17.16
C LEU A 169 -4.63 4.06 17.68
N GLU A 170 -4.88 4.05 18.98
CA GLU A 170 -5.99 3.31 19.60
C GLU A 170 -7.35 3.93 19.25
N GLU A 171 -7.37 5.18 18.77
CA GLU A 171 -8.59 5.89 18.38
C GLU A 171 -8.83 5.89 16.86
N VAL A 172 -7.99 5.19 16.09
CA VAL A 172 -8.00 5.21 14.62
C VAL A 172 -8.22 3.81 14.05
N LEU A 173 -9.28 3.66 13.26
CA LEU A 173 -9.46 2.53 12.36
C LEU A 173 -8.91 2.88 10.97
N VAL A 174 -7.98 2.09 10.45
CA VAL A 174 -7.55 2.17 9.06
C VAL A 174 -8.34 1.20 8.20
N VAL A 175 -9.01 1.69 7.16
CA VAL A 175 -9.67 0.85 6.13
C VAL A 175 -8.84 0.89 4.86
N VAL A 176 -8.30 -0.26 4.46
CA VAL A 176 -7.52 -0.42 3.23
C VAL A 176 -8.44 -0.89 2.10
N VAL A 177 -8.65 -0.04 1.12
CA VAL A 177 -9.50 -0.32 -0.05
C VAL A 177 -8.69 -0.94 -1.17
N LEU A 178 -9.14 -2.12 -1.59
CA LEU A 178 -8.51 -2.97 -2.57
C LEU A 178 -9.44 -3.10 -3.77
N ARG A 179 -8.84 -3.28 -4.94
CA ARG A 179 -9.57 -3.52 -6.17
C ARG A 179 -8.98 -4.74 -6.85
N ASN A 180 -9.83 -5.48 -7.54
CA ASN A 180 -9.46 -6.57 -8.42
C ASN A 180 -8.25 -6.16 -9.29
N PRO A 181 -7.17 -6.95 -9.29
CA PRO A 181 -5.91 -6.56 -9.94
C PRO A 181 -6.04 -6.36 -11.45
N TYR A 182 -6.98 -7.04 -12.13
CA TYR A 182 -7.24 -6.85 -13.56
C TYR A 182 -7.87 -5.47 -13.83
N ASP A 183 -8.90 -5.12 -13.07
CA ASP A 183 -9.60 -3.84 -13.18
C ASP A 183 -8.73 -2.67 -12.74
N TRP A 184 -8.00 -2.85 -11.64
CA TRP A 184 -7.04 -1.89 -11.15
C TRP A 184 -6.00 -1.55 -12.21
N THR A 185 -5.42 -2.57 -12.86
CA THR A 185 -4.40 -2.38 -13.89
C THR A 185 -4.95 -1.64 -15.12
N LEU A 186 -6.18 -1.96 -15.54
CA LEU A 186 -6.88 -1.24 -16.63
C LEU A 186 -7.12 0.23 -16.30
N LEU A 187 -7.59 0.52 -15.09
CA LEU A 187 -7.82 1.89 -14.63
C LEU A 187 -6.52 2.67 -14.49
N MET A 188 -5.47 2.03 -13.98
CA MET A 188 -4.14 2.58 -13.90
C MET A 188 -3.56 2.90 -15.28
N GLN A 189 -3.78 2.04 -16.29
CA GLN A 189 -3.39 2.33 -17.66
C GLN A 189 -4.12 3.56 -18.21
N ARG A 190 -5.43 3.65 -17.96
CA ARG A 190 -6.27 4.73 -18.48
C ARG A 190 -5.97 6.06 -17.81
N ASN A 191 -5.73 6.05 -16.50
CA ASN A 191 -5.46 7.24 -15.71
C ASN A 191 -4.37 6.98 -14.65
N PRO A 192 -3.08 7.00 -15.04
CA PRO A 192 -1.97 6.83 -14.12
C PRO A 192 -1.73 8.15 -13.35
N ILE A 193 -2.53 8.38 -12.31
CA ILE A 193 -2.46 9.59 -11.47
C ILE A 193 -1.07 9.73 -10.87
N PHE A 194 -0.46 10.93 -10.97
CA PHE A 194 0.93 11.22 -10.56
C PHE A 194 2.01 10.38 -11.29
N ALA A 195 1.66 9.68 -12.36
CA ALA A 195 2.60 8.88 -13.14
C ALA A 195 2.50 9.22 -14.65
N PRO A 196 2.81 10.47 -15.06
CA PRO A 196 2.68 10.91 -16.44
C PRO A 196 3.51 10.12 -17.45
N ALA A 197 4.69 9.62 -17.06
CA ALA A 197 5.53 8.79 -17.95
C ALA A 197 4.90 7.42 -18.27
N HIS A 198 3.84 7.02 -17.56
CA HIS A 198 3.07 5.80 -17.80
C HIS A 198 1.75 6.04 -18.52
N ARG A 199 1.52 7.24 -19.06
CA ARG A 199 0.35 7.53 -19.93
C ARG A 199 0.52 6.91 -21.32
N ILE A 200 0.50 5.57 -21.37
CA ILE A 200 0.62 4.78 -22.60
C ILE A 200 -0.79 4.35 -23.02
N LYS A 201 -1.41 5.15 -23.88
CA LYS A 201 -2.76 4.87 -24.38
C LYS A 201 -2.74 3.65 -25.30
N HIS A 202 -3.76 2.80 -25.19
CA HIS A 202 -4.05 1.68 -26.10
C HIS A 202 -3.00 0.57 -26.22
N ASP A 203 -1.93 0.59 -25.43
CA ASP A 203 -0.91 -0.46 -25.40
C ASP A 203 -0.68 -0.92 -23.96
N TRP A 204 -1.51 -1.89 -23.55
CA TRP A 204 -1.47 -2.42 -22.19
C TRP A 204 -0.17 -3.19 -21.94
N ARG A 205 0.39 -3.88 -22.95
CA ARG A 205 1.63 -4.65 -22.82
C ARG A 205 2.78 -3.74 -22.48
N ARG A 206 2.93 -2.64 -23.21
CA ARG A 206 3.95 -1.63 -22.91
C ARG A 206 3.69 -0.94 -21.58
N PHE A 207 2.44 -0.72 -21.19
CA PHE A 207 2.12 -0.17 -19.88
C PHE A 207 2.59 -1.08 -18.73
N VAL A 208 2.26 -2.36 -18.76
CA VAL A 208 2.59 -3.31 -17.68
C VAL A 208 4.02 -3.83 -17.69
N SER A 209 4.76 -3.65 -18.79
CA SER A 209 6.18 -4.03 -18.89
C SER A 209 7.15 -2.86 -18.71
N ARG A 210 6.65 -1.63 -18.72
CA ARG A 210 7.48 -0.44 -18.58
C ARG A 210 8.02 -0.32 -17.16
N LEU A 211 9.32 0.00 -17.06
CA LEU A 211 9.97 0.37 -15.80
C LEU A 211 9.23 1.52 -15.11
N TRP A 212 8.88 1.33 -13.84
CA TRP A 212 8.14 2.30 -13.03
C TRP A 212 9.03 3.46 -12.60
N THR A 213 9.21 4.41 -13.52
CA THR A 213 10.06 5.59 -13.31
C THR A 213 9.68 6.75 -14.23
N THR A 214 10.36 7.88 -14.04
CA THR A 214 10.33 9.05 -14.90
C THR A 214 11.74 9.62 -15.08
N LYS A 215 11.90 10.56 -16.02
CA LYS A 215 13.16 11.29 -16.19
C LYS A 215 13.39 12.14 -14.93
N THR A 216 14.60 12.07 -14.38
CA THR A 216 15.05 12.88 -13.24
C THR A 216 16.08 13.90 -13.69
N SER A 217 16.08 15.09 -13.07
CA SER A 217 17.13 16.10 -13.29
C SER A 217 18.41 15.72 -12.54
N ILE A 218 19.53 16.38 -12.85
CA ILE A 218 20.80 16.16 -12.16
C ILE A 218 20.66 16.50 -10.66
N THR A 219 20.08 17.65 -10.34
CA THR A 219 19.81 18.08 -8.96
C THR A 219 18.95 17.08 -8.19
N ASP A 220 18.00 16.42 -8.86
CA ASP A 220 17.15 15.40 -8.25
C ASP A 220 17.93 14.13 -7.89
N LYS A 221 18.93 13.77 -8.72
CA LYS A 221 19.84 12.66 -8.44
C LYS A 221 20.73 12.96 -7.23
N GLU A 222 21.28 14.18 -7.16
CA GLU A 222 22.11 14.63 -6.03
C GLU A 222 21.32 14.60 -4.71
N LEU A 223 20.09 15.12 -4.73
CA LEU A 223 19.22 15.11 -3.55
C LEU A 223 18.82 13.69 -3.13
N SER A 224 18.52 12.82 -4.10
CA SER A 224 18.20 11.41 -3.83
C SER A 224 19.38 10.62 -3.26
N SER A 225 20.61 11.12 -3.43
CA SER A 225 21.83 10.53 -2.87
C SER A 225 22.24 11.14 -1.53
N THR A 226 21.53 12.16 -1.05
CA THR A 226 21.84 12.84 0.21
C THR A 226 21.14 12.14 1.39
N PRO A 227 21.89 11.53 2.34
CA PRO A 227 21.29 10.84 3.48
C PRO A 227 20.44 11.79 4.32
N GLY A 228 19.24 11.34 4.73
CA GLY A 228 18.32 12.12 5.56
C GLY A 228 17.56 13.23 4.83
N ALA A 229 17.85 13.49 3.55
CA ALA A 229 17.08 14.46 2.78
C ALA A 229 15.61 14.01 2.65
N LYS A 230 14.69 14.96 2.86
CA LYS A 230 13.26 14.76 2.65
C LYS A 230 12.89 15.09 1.20
N CYS A 231 12.20 14.15 0.57
CA CYS A 231 11.59 14.28 -0.74
C CYS A 231 10.13 14.73 -0.63
N GLN A 232 9.51 14.97 -1.78
CA GLN A 232 8.09 15.28 -1.89
C GLN A 232 7.22 14.22 -1.19
N ALA A 233 6.03 14.63 -0.73
CA ALA A 233 5.07 13.77 -0.04
C ALA A 233 5.64 13.03 1.19
N LYS A 234 6.60 13.65 1.90
CA LYS A 234 7.22 13.10 3.12
C LYS A 234 7.97 11.77 2.92
N TYR A 235 8.53 11.58 1.74
CA TYR A 235 9.41 10.43 1.49
C TYR A 235 10.85 10.77 1.84
N GLN A 236 11.65 9.76 2.13
CA GLN A 236 13.09 9.91 2.30
C GLN A 236 13.80 9.85 0.94
N ALA A 237 15.06 10.31 0.92
CA ALA A 237 15.95 10.21 -0.22
C ALA A 237 15.98 8.78 -0.79
N GLY A 238 15.70 8.66 -2.09
CA GLY A 238 15.70 7.38 -2.79
C GLY A 238 14.39 6.61 -2.76
N GLU A 239 13.40 6.98 -1.94
CA GLU A 239 12.10 6.27 -1.87
C GLU A 239 11.10 6.67 -2.97
N VAL A 240 11.28 7.86 -3.56
CA VAL A 240 10.47 8.36 -4.68
C VAL A 240 11.31 9.07 -5.72
N ARG A 241 10.80 9.08 -6.96
CA ARG A 241 11.38 9.81 -8.10
C ARG A 241 10.32 10.62 -8.86
N PRO A 242 10.57 11.89 -9.19
CA PRO A 242 11.64 12.71 -8.62
C PRO A 242 11.53 12.83 -7.10
N CYS A 243 12.64 13.15 -6.44
CA CYS A 243 12.66 13.53 -5.04
C CYS A 243 12.08 14.93 -4.84
N ARG A 244 12.40 15.90 -5.72
CA ARG A 244 11.93 17.28 -5.59
C ARG A 244 10.65 17.53 -6.38
N GLN A 245 9.75 18.30 -5.78
CA GLN A 245 8.57 18.83 -6.47
C GLN A 245 8.97 19.85 -7.55
N SER A 246 8.39 19.79 -8.74
CA SER A 246 8.76 20.70 -9.82
C SER A 246 8.25 22.10 -9.51
N ARG A 247 9.15 23.04 -9.18
CA ARG A 247 8.76 24.44 -8.92
C ARG A 247 8.15 25.13 -10.15
N THR A 248 8.41 24.62 -11.35
CA THR A 248 7.87 25.17 -12.61
C THR A 248 6.37 25.01 -12.77
N SER A 249 5.72 24.20 -11.93
CA SER A 249 4.26 24.02 -11.92
C SER A 249 3.49 25.28 -11.47
N PHE A 250 4.15 26.27 -10.88
CA PHE A 250 3.50 27.45 -10.27
C PHE A 250 3.71 28.79 -11.00
N LEU A 251 4.68 28.88 -11.93
CA LEU A 251 5.01 30.16 -12.59
C LEU A 251 4.38 30.24 -13.99
N GLY A 252 3.10 30.62 -14.03
CA GLY A 252 2.60 31.55 -15.06
C GLY A 252 2.12 31.03 -16.42
N SER A 253 2.16 29.72 -16.73
CA SER A 253 1.48 29.22 -17.93
C SER A 253 0.02 28.92 -17.62
N GLU A 254 -0.90 29.77 -18.10
CA GLU A 254 -2.37 29.62 -17.98
C GLU A 254 -2.90 28.30 -18.52
N THR A 255 -2.11 27.54 -19.28
CA THR A 255 -2.35 26.11 -19.39
C THR A 255 -1.93 25.49 -18.06
N ARG A 256 -2.80 25.64 -17.05
CA ARG A 256 -2.86 24.81 -15.84
C ARG A 256 -2.73 23.37 -16.29
N SER A 257 -1.50 22.91 -16.40
CA SER A 257 -1.19 21.54 -16.63
C SER A 257 -1.83 20.87 -15.41
N ARG A 258 -3.01 20.26 -15.59
CA ARG A 258 -3.76 19.51 -14.56
C ARG A 258 -2.97 18.30 -14.03
N TYR A 259 -1.68 18.30 -14.26
CA TYR A 259 -0.73 17.25 -14.04
C TYR A 259 -0.05 17.61 -12.74
N MET A 260 -0.53 16.96 -11.68
CA MET A 260 0.15 16.97 -10.39
C MET A 260 1.59 16.47 -10.56
N ASP A 261 2.49 16.94 -9.70
CA ASP A 261 3.90 16.58 -9.76
C ASP A 261 4.08 15.05 -9.78
N PRO A 262 4.95 14.51 -10.65
CA PRO A 262 5.13 13.07 -10.75
C PRO A 262 5.67 12.49 -9.44
N VAL A 263 5.10 11.36 -9.00
CA VAL A 263 5.55 10.59 -7.83
C VAL A 263 5.66 9.13 -8.22
N TYR A 264 6.89 8.66 -8.42
CA TYR A 264 7.22 7.26 -8.68
C TYR A 264 7.92 6.65 -7.48
N GLU A 265 7.16 5.90 -6.70
CA GLU A 265 7.68 5.11 -5.58
C GLU A 265 8.69 4.06 -6.07
N THR A 266 9.77 3.87 -5.33
CA THR A 266 10.82 2.92 -5.66
C THR A 266 10.64 1.61 -4.91
N ASN A 267 11.51 0.64 -5.19
CA ASN A 267 11.63 -0.55 -4.38
C ASN A 267 12.06 -0.16 -2.96
N PRO A 268 11.32 -0.58 -1.90
CA PRO A 268 11.62 -0.18 -0.53
C PRO A 268 12.91 -0.80 0.02
N VAL A 269 13.43 -1.85 -0.62
CA VAL A 269 14.67 -2.53 -0.21
C VAL A 269 15.87 -1.97 -0.97
N THR A 270 15.76 -1.78 -2.28
CA THR A 270 16.92 -1.40 -3.12
C THR A 270 16.97 0.08 -3.46
N HIS A 271 15.89 0.84 -3.24
CA HIS A 271 15.72 2.24 -3.67
C HIS A 271 15.91 2.45 -5.19
N LEU A 272 15.88 1.36 -5.97
CA LEU A 272 15.89 1.38 -7.43
C LEU A 272 14.46 1.45 -7.97
N PRO A 273 14.28 1.94 -9.21
CA PRO A 273 12.99 1.86 -9.87
C PRO A 273 12.44 0.44 -9.89
N LEU A 274 11.13 0.32 -9.64
CA LEU A 274 10.43 -0.95 -9.76
C LEU A 274 10.37 -1.38 -11.23
N ARG A 275 10.51 -2.67 -11.48
CA ARG A 275 10.52 -3.32 -12.80
C ARG A 275 9.30 -2.93 -13.63
N ASN A 276 8.14 -2.81 -12.99
CA ASN A 276 6.91 -2.36 -13.61
C ASN A 276 5.80 -2.06 -12.58
N VAL A 277 4.61 -1.71 -13.09
CA VAL A 277 3.42 -1.40 -12.29
C VAL A 277 2.87 -2.59 -11.48
N LEU A 278 3.10 -3.83 -11.91
CA LEU A 278 2.68 -5.03 -11.17
C LEU A 278 3.59 -5.26 -9.95
N GLU A 279 4.89 -4.97 -10.09
CA GLU A 279 5.80 -4.97 -8.95
C GLU A 279 5.48 -3.83 -7.97
N LEU A 280 5.08 -2.65 -8.46
CA LEU A 280 4.55 -1.58 -7.60
C LEU A 280 3.36 -2.07 -6.78
N ARG A 281 2.37 -2.70 -7.43
CA ARG A 281 1.22 -3.28 -6.74
C ARG A 281 1.63 -4.28 -5.68
N LYS A 282 2.53 -5.21 -6.00
CA LYS A 282 3.09 -6.16 -5.01
C LYS A 282 3.60 -5.44 -3.76
N PHE A 283 4.45 -4.42 -3.91
CA PHE A 283 4.98 -3.69 -2.76
C PHE A 283 3.93 -2.83 -2.05
N LYS A 284 2.88 -2.37 -2.74
CA LYS A 284 1.73 -1.71 -2.12
C LYS A 284 0.98 -2.63 -1.19
N MET A 285 0.70 -3.81 -1.69
CA MET A 285 0.05 -4.89 -0.98
C MET A 285 0.84 -5.28 0.27
N LEU A 286 2.16 -5.48 0.14
CA LEU A 286 3.03 -5.75 1.28
C LEU A 286 3.11 -4.59 2.27
N ASN A 287 3.16 -3.35 1.79
CA ASN A 287 3.18 -2.17 2.66
C ASN A 287 1.89 -2.07 3.50
N TYR A 288 0.72 -2.29 2.91
CA TYR A 288 -0.55 -2.29 3.65
C TYR A 288 -0.66 -3.47 4.61
N ALA A 289 -0.20 -4.66 4.20
CA ALA A 289 -0.09 -5.81 5.10
C ALA A 289 0.76 -5.49 6.34
N ASN A 290 1.90 -4.82 6.13
CA ASN A 290 2.85 -4.47 7.18
C ASN A 290 2.33 -3.39 8.13
N MET A 291 1.24 -2.71 7.79
CA MET A 291 0.63 -1.73 8.70
C MET A 291 0.10 -2.38 9.98
N THR A 292 -0.25 -3.67 9.95
CA THR A 292 -0.70 -4.42 11.15
C THR A 292 0.36 -4.48 12.25
N GLN A 293 1.63 -4.23 11.93
CA GLN A 293 2.72 -4.22 12.91
C GLN A 293 2.68 -3.00 13.83
N TRP A 294 2.03 -1.91 13.42
CA TRP A 294 2.02 -0.65 14.15
C TRP A 294 0.64 0.04 14.20
N VAL A 295 -0.34 -0.41 13.42
CA VAL A 295 -1.74 0.05 13.49
C VAL A 295 -2.58 -1.03 14.17
N PRO A 296 -3.15 -0.77 15.36
CA PRO A 296 -3.91 -1.77 16.12
C PRO A 296 -5.24 -2.14 15.45
N HIS A 297 -5.89 -1.19 14.78
CA HIS A 297 -7.19 -1.39 14.14
C HIS A 297 -7.08 -1.19 12.63
N ILE A 298 -7.08 -2.30 11.89
CA ILE A 298 -7.02 -2.29 10.43
C ILE A 298 -8.02 -3.26 9.83
N SER A 299 -8.74 -2.81 8.81
CA SER A 299 -9.70 -3.60 8.05
C SER A 299 -9.41 -3.53 6.55
N TYR A 300 -9.59 -4.64 5.85
CA TYR A 300 -9.37 -4.76 4.42
C TYR A 300 -10.70 -4.87 3.70
N LEU A 301 -10.92 -4.00 2.72
CA LEU A 301 -12.17 -3.89 1.99
C LEU A 301 -11.94 -4.09 0.49
N LYS A 302 -12.45 -5.20 -0.04
CA LYS A 302 -12.57 -5.39 -1.50
C LYS A 302 -13.65 -4.49 -2.03
N LEU A 303 -13.34 -3.66 -3.01
CA LEU A 303 -14.31 -2.71 -3.56
C LEU A 303 -15.51 -3.42 -4.20
N GLU A 304 -15.28 -4.58 -4.80
CA GLU A 304 -16.34 -5.38 -5.45
C GLU A 304 -17.40 -5.85 -4.45
N ALA A 305 -17.06 -5.95 -3.16
CA ALA A 305 -18.03 -6.23 -2.11
C ALA A 305 -19.05 -5.10 -1.91
N LEU A 306 -18.81 -3.91 -2.48
CA LEU A 306 -19.74 -2.79 -2.39
C LEU A 306 -20.65 -2.69 -3.63
N ASP A 307 -20.52 -3.57 -4.61
CA ASP A 307 -21.33 -3.52 -5.84
C ASP A 307 -22.81 -3.89 -5.60
N THR A 308 -23.14 -4.46 -4.43
CA THR A 308 -24.50 -4.85 -4.03
C THR A 308 -24.91 -4.22 -2.70
N LEU A 309 -26.21 -4.05 -2.50
CA LEU A 309 -26.77 -3.55 -1.22
C LEU A 309 -26.44 -4.50 -0.06
N GLU A 310 -26.51 -5.81 -0.31
CA GLU A 310 -26.15 -6.83 0.67
C GLU A 310 -24.69 -6.71 1.09
N GLY A 311 -23.78 -6.49 0.14
CA GLY A 311 -22.37 -6.34 0.44
C GLY A 311 -22.05 -5.05 1.21
N VAL A 312 -22.76 -3.94 0.91
CA VAL A 312 -22.69 -2.72 1.74
C VAL A 312 -23.17 -2.99 3.16
N ALA A 313 -24.31 -3.67 3.32
CA ALA A 313 -24.85 -4.04 4.64
C ALA A 313 -23.91 -4.99 5.40
N GLN A 314 -23.26 -5.91 4.70
CA GLN A 314 -22.26 -6.81 5.27
C GLN A 314 -21.05 -6.03 5.78
N VAL A 315 -20.53 -5.08 4.98
CA VAL A 315 -19.41 -4.21 5.40
C VAL A 315 -19.80 -3.37 6.60
N GLN A 316 -20.98 -2.77 6.61
CA GLN A 316 -21.51 -2.03 7.75
C GLN A 316 -21.54 -2.92 9.00
N SER A 317 -22.17 -4.10 8.92
CA SER A 317 -22.29 -5.02 10.04
C SER A 317 -20.94 -5.51 10.57
N VAL A 318 -19.99 -5.84 9.68
CA VAL A 318 -18.65 -6.30 10.06
C VAL A 318 -17.91 -5.18 10.79
N LEU A 319 -17.92 -3.96 10.25
CA LEU A 319 -17.22 -2.84 10.87
C LEU A 319 -17.87 -2.41 12.20
N SER A 320 -19.20 -2.33 12.28
CA SER A 320 -19.90 -2.06 13.54
C SER A 320 -19.54 -3.06 14.62
N ARG A 321 -19.59 -4.36 14.30
CA ARG A 321 -19.35 -5.44 15.27
C ARG A 321 -17.88 -5.53 15.68
N ALA A 322 -16.96 -5.44 14.74
CA ALA A 322 -15.53 -5.65 15.02
C ALA A 322 -14.88 -4.46 15.73
N TYR A 323 -15.41 -3.26 15.53
CA TYR A 323 -14.77 -2.01 15.97
C TYR A 323 -15.68 -1.12 16.83
N ASN A 324 -16.81 -1.67 17.28
CA ASN A 324 -17.83 -0.94 18.05
C ASN A 324 -18.20 0.42 17.44
N LEU A 325 -18.42 0.44 16.11
CA LEU A 325 -18.84 1.64 15.41
C LEU A 325 -20.36 1.76 15.43
N ASP A 326 -20.85 2.89 15.91
CA ASP A 326 -22.27 3.24 15.84
C ASP A 326 -22.70 3.41 14.39
N SER A 327 -23.35 2.38 13.86
CA SER A 327 -24.04 2.46 12.57
C SER A 327 -25.36 3.19 12.72
N CYS A 328 -25.62 4.15 11.82
CA CYS A 328 -26.99 4.59 11.59
C CYS A 328 -27.72 3.55 10.75
N ASP A 329 -28.85 3.05 11.26
CA ASP A 329 -29.89 2.58 10.35
C ASP A 329 -30.31 3.80 9.53
N THR A 330 -30.17 3.72 8.21
CA THR A 330 -30.69 4.79 7.34
C THR A 330 -32.20 4.81 7.51
N ALA A 331 -32.70 5.75 8.33
CA ALA A 331 -34.12 5.86 8.72
C ALA A 331 -35.08 5.90 7.51
N ASP A 332 -34.55 6.24 6.34
CA ASP A 332 -35.31 6.29 5.08
C ASP A 332 -35.53 4.91 4.45
N GLY A 333 -35.00 3.82 5.01
CA GLY A 333 -34.97 2.49 4.37
C GLY A 333 -34.15 2.46 3.06
N GLY A 334 -33.61 3.61 2.66
CA GLY A 334 -32.79 3.80 1.48
C GLY A 334 -31.38 3.35 1.77
N THR A 335 -31.11 2.05 1.63
CA THR A 335 -29.75 1.57 1.47
C THR A 335 -29.16 2.27 0.24
N HIS A 336 -28.29 3.24 0.48
CA HIS A 336 -27.60 3.93 -0.61
C HIS A 336 -26.70 2.92 -1.31
N ALA A 337 -27.13 2.46 -2.49
CA ALA A 337 -26.28 1.67 -3.35
C ALA A 337 -24.96 2.43 -3.54
N TYR A 338 -23.87 1.78 -3.15
CA TYR A 338 -22.56 2.30 -3.49
C TYR A 338 -22.42 2.23 -5.01
N VAL A 339 -22.28 3.39 -5.64
CA VAL A 339 -22.01 3.48 -7.06
C VAL A 339 -20.54 3.84 -7.18
N ASP A 340 -19.70 2.87 -7.56
CA ASP A 340 -18.30 3.16 -7.89
C ASP A 340 -18.30 4.27 -8.96
N PRO A 341 -17.71 5.46 -8.69
CA PRO A 341 -17.62 6.52 -9.68
C PRO A 341 -16.90 6.06 -10.96
N GLN A 342 -16.08 5.01 -10.85
CA GLN A 342 -15.36 4.41 -11.96
C GLN A 342 -16.11 3.23 -12.60
N SER A 343 -17.31 2.85 -12.16
CA SER A 343 -18.10 1.72 -12.71
C SER A 343 -18.38 1.87 -14.21
N LYS A 344 -18.86 3.03 -14.67
CA LYS A 344 -19.08 3.31 -16.10
C LYS A 344 -17.77 3.22 -16.89
N LEU A 345 -16.69 3.73 -16.29
CA LEU A 345 -15.35 3.69 -16.87
C LEU A 345 -14.88 2.24 -17.02
N LEU A 346 -15.05 1.44 -15.97
CA LEU A 346 -14.73 0.02 -15.93
C LEU A 346 -15.54 -0.78 -16.92
N ALA A 347 -16.86 -0.60 -17.00
CA ALA A 347 -17.69 -1.31 -17.96
C ALA A 347 -17.17 -1.14 -19.40
N SER A 348 -16.85 0.09 -19.80
CA SER A 348 -16.24 0.37 -21.11
C SER A 348 -14.84 -0.23 -21.29
N THR A 349 -14.08 -0.37 -20.21
CA THR A 349 -12.69 -0.83 -20.26
C THR A 349 -12.58 -2.35 -20.17
N ARG A 350 -13.48 -3.01 -19.42
CA ARG A 350 -13.62 -4.48 -19.36
C ARG A 350 -14.01 -5.07 -20.72
N ALA A 351 -14.80 -4.34 -21.52
CA ALA A 351 -15.07 -4.71 -22.91
C ALA A 351 -13.80 -4.77 -23.79
N GLN A 352 -12.71 -4.10 -23.39
CA GLN A 352 -11.41 -4.13 -24.08
C GLN A 352 -10.45 -5.19 -23.52
N MET A 353 -10.88 -5.94 -22.50
CA MET A 353 -10.05 -6.94 -21.83
C MET A 353 -9.95 -8.20 -22.71
N THR A 354 -8.88 -8.29 -23.49
CA THR A 354 -8.61 -9.46 -24.34
C THR A 354 -8.17 -10.67 -23.50
N ALA A 355 -8.29 -11.89 -24.05
CA ALA A 355 -7.74 -13.09 -23.42
C ALA A 355 -6.25 -12.94 -23.15
N GLN A 356 -5.49 -12.39 -24.10
CA GLN A 356 -4.05 -12.14 -23.94
C GLN A 356 -3.72 -11.20 -22.76
N TYR A 357 -4.56 -10.19 -22.51
CA TYR A 357 -4.40 -9.32 -21.34
C TYR A 357 -4.57 -10.11 -20.04
N ARG A 358 -5.64 -10.91 -19.96
CA ARG A 358 -5.90 -11.74 -18.78
C ARG A 358 -4.78 -12.72 -18.57
N ASP A 359 -4.44 -13.54 -19.56
CA ASP A 359 -3.40 -14.57 -19.43
C ASP A 359 -2.06 -13.97 -19.01
N TYR A 360 -1.68 -12.82 -19.59
CA TYR A 360 -0.46 -12.13 -19.19
C TYR A 360 -0.52 -11.68 -17.73
N LEU A 361 -1.61 -11.03 -17.30
CA LEU A 361 -1.74 -10.59 -15.91
C LEU A 361 -1.80 -11.77 -14.94
N THR A 362 -2.57 -12.81 -15.25
CA THR A 362 -2.62 -14.04 -14.45
C THR A 362 -1.21 -14.60 -14.24
N CYS A 363 -0.34 -14.55 -15.26
CA CYS A 363 1.00 -15.10 -15.13
C CYS A 363 2.02 -14.14 -14.48
N ASN A 364 1.72 -12.83 -14.36
CA ASN A 364 2.68 -11.83 -13.86
C ASN A 364 2.23 -11.12 -12.58
N ILE A 365 0.99 -11.32 -12.13
CA ILE A 365 0.53 -10.90 -10.81
C ILE A 365 1.17 -11.81 -9.75
N PHE A 366 1.57 -11.20 -8.64
CA PHE A 366 2.14 -11.91 -7.50
C PHE A 366 1.02 -12.51 -6.64
N TRP A 367 0.39 -13.59 -7.12
CA TRP A 367 -0.79 -14.20 -6.49
C TRP A 367 -0.57 -14.66 -5.06
N SER A 368 0.65 -15.03 -4.68
CA SER A 368 0.97 -15.36 -3.29
C SER A 368 0.69 -14.19 -2.35
N VAL A 369 0.93 -12.95 -2.79
CA VAL A 369 0.63 -11.74 -2.01
C VAL A 369 -0.86 -11.39 -2.09
N GLU A 370 -1.44 -11.40 -3.30
CA GLU A 370 -2.88 -11.08 -3.49
C GLU A 370 -3.80 -12.03 -2.72
N SER A 371 -3.46 -13.33 -2.70
CA SER A 371 -4.23 -14.36 -2.01
C SER A 371 -3.99 -14.32 -0.51
N ALA A 372 -2.73 -14.31 -0.07
CA ALA A 372 -2.42 -14.39 1.36
C ALA A 372 -2.89 -13.16 2.14
N VAL A 373 -2.79 -11.97 1.54
CA VAL A 373 -3.10 -10.74 2.26
C VAL A 373 -4.58 -10.35 2.08
N PHE A 374 -5.16 -10.62 0.91
CA PHE A 374 -6.45 -10.03 0.54
C PHE A 374 -7.48 -11.03 0.00
N GLY A 375 -7.13 -12.31 -0.07
CA GLY A 375 -8.03 -13.36 -0.51
C GLY A 375 -8.50 -13.20 -1.96
N TYR A 376 -7.73 -12.56 -2.85
CA TYR A 376 -7.96 -12.70 -4.28
C TYR A 376 -7.23 -13.96 -4.76
N SER A 377 -7.94 -14.86 -5.42
CA SER A 377 -7.30 -15.98 -6.11
C SER A 377 -7.44 -15.84 -7.62
N ALA A 378 -6.44 -16.34 -8.35
CA ALA A 378 -6.51 -16.43 -9.81
C ALA A 378 -7.77 -17.20 -10.22
N ALA A 379 -8.05 -18.33 -9.54
CA ALA A 379 -9.17 -19.22 -9.82
C ALA A 379 -10.55 -18.55 -9.61
N GLU A 380 -10.72 -17.77 -8.55
CA GLU A 380 -11.97 -17.00 -8.32
C GLU A 380 -12.22 -15.98 -9.43
N LEU A 381 -11.16 -15.37 -9.94
CA LEU A 381 -11.26 -14.30 -10.92
C LEU A 381 -11.25 -14.84 -12.36
N TYR A 382 -10.63 -15.99 -12.60
CA TYR A 382 -10.47 -16.59 -13.93
C TYR A 382 -10.01 -18.06 -13.89
N THR A 383 -10.66 -18.92 -14.67
CA THR A 383 -10.48 -20.38 -14.62
C THR A 383 -9.39 -20.95 -15.54
N SER A 384 -8.39 -20.17 -16.00
CA SER A 384 -7.40 -20.72 -16.94
C SER A 384 -6.15 -21.31 -16.27
N ASP A 385 -5.80 -22.54 -16.61
CA ASP A 385 -4.60 -23.26 -16.15
C ASP A 385 -3.28 -22.85 -16.85
N LEU A 386 -3.24 -21.71 -17.54
CA LEU A 386 -2.18 -21.39 -18.51
C LEU A 386 -0.82 -21.03 -17.89
N CYS A 387 -0.73 -20.76 -16.59
CA CYS A 387 0.46 -20.14 -15.97
C CYS A 387 1.46 -21.09 -15.30
N SER A 388 1.42 -22.39 -15.60
CA SER A 388 2.34 -23.39 -15.02
C SER A 388 3.84 -23.14 -15.30
N LYS A 389 4.18 -22.23 -16.23
CA LYS A 389 5.56 -21.91 -16.63
C LYS A 389 6.04 -20.50 -16.26
N SER A 390 5.27 -19.72 -15.48
CA SER A 390 5.71 -18.37 -15.12
C SER A 390 6.88 -18.42 -14.12
N PRO A 391 8.00 -17.71 -14.37
CA PRO A 391 9.11 -17.62 -13.41
C PRO A 391 8.73 -16.89 -12.11
N TYR A 392 7.55 -16.26 -12.06
CA TYR A 392 7.02 -15.59 -10.87
C TYR A 392 6.15 -16.50 -10.00
N ASN A 393 5.72 -17.66 -10.52
CA ASN A 393 4.98 -18.68 -9.78
C ASN A 393 5.92 -19.73 -9.16
N VAL A 394 7.09 -19.31 -8.68
CA VAL A 394 7.81 -20.15 -7.72
C VAL A 394 6.99 -20.10 -6.44
N ALA A 395 6.30 -21.21 -6.15
CA ALA A 395 5.60 -21.39 -4.89
C ALA A 395 6.51 -20.89 -3.77
N PHE A 396 5.97 -20.05 -2.88
CA PHE A 396 6.62 -19.66 -1.65
C PHE A 396 6.67 -20.94 -0.77
N ASN A 397 7.57 -21.85 -1.13
CA ASN A 397 7.76 -23.13 -0.47
C ASN A 397 8.39 -22.83 0.89
N GLY A 398 7.56 -22.60 1.90
CA GLY A 398 7.87 -22.90 3.29
C GLY A 398 9.15 -22.29 3.88
N HIS A 399 9.71 -21.23 3.30
CA HIS A 399 10.60 -20.39 4.09
C HIS A 399 9.71 -19.65 5.08
N THR A 400 9.87 -20.09 6.33
CA THR A 400 9.47 -19.44 7.58
C THR A 400 9.27 -17.94 7.37
N PRO A 401 8.18 -17.35 7.89
CA PRO A 401 7.98 -15.91 7.82
C PRO A 401 9.27 -15.24 8.26
N LEU A 402 9.80 -14.35 7.42
CA LEU A 402 10.83 -13.41 7.83
C LEU A 402 10.31 -12.73 9.11
N PRO A 403 11.11 -12.68 10.19
CA PRO A 403 10.68 -12.22 11.50
C PRO A 403 10.16 -10.78 11.49
#